data_AF-A0A6B3C4U0-F1
#
_entry.id   AF-A0A6B3C4U0-F1
#
_cell.length_a   1.000
_cell.length_b   1.000
_cell.length_c   1.000
_cell.angle_alpha   90.00
_cell.angle_beta   90.00
_cell.angle_gamma   90.00
#
_symmetry.space_group_name_H-M   'P 1'
#
loop_
_entity.id
_entity.type
_entity.pdbx_description
1 polymer ?
#
loop_
_entity_poly.entity_id
_entity_poly.type
_entity_poly.pdbx_seq_one_letter_code
_entity_poly.pdbx_strand_id
1 'polypeptide(L)' 'MKWTNAFAGLAPSQFPMLFALTPYGDAMFNQRQIPLLQAELNRLPAACEGEWVAQARELCQIVERGTHLYLWFLGD' A
#
# COMPACT_ATOMS: atom_id res chain seq x y z
N MET A 1 -13.45 -2.33 10.77
CA MET A 1 -11.99 -2.44 10.63
C MET A 1 -11.42 -1.05 10.90
N LYS A 2 -10.71 -0.80 12.02
CA LYS A 2 -10.16 0.54 12.32
C LYS A 2 -8.87 0.69 11.52
N TRP A 3 -8.92 1.38 10.38
CA TRP A 3 -7.72 1.93 9.76
C TRP A 3 -7.03 2.78 10.83
N THR A 4 -5.88 2.31 11.28
CA THR A 4 -5.21 2.84 12.46
C THR A 4 -4.74 4.26 12.15
N ASN A 5 -5.03 5.21 13.04
CA ASN A 5 -4.53 6.59 13.00
C ASN A 5 -3.01 6.69 12.76
N ALA A 6 -2.26 5.60 12.94
CA ALA A 6 -0.85 5.46 12.61
C ALA A 6 -0.54 5.72 11.12
N PHE A 7 -1.49 5.41 10.21
CA PHE A 7 -1.32 5.65 8.78
C PHE A 7 -1.27 7.14 8.43
N ALA A 8 -2.07 7.95 9.12
CA ALA A 8 -2.07 9.41 8.99
C ALA A 8 -0.74 10.06 9.44
N GLY A 9 0.09 9.33 10.18
CA GLY A 9 1.41 9.78 10.63
C GLY A 9 2.57 9.43 9.68
N LEU A 10 2.32 8.73 8.56
CA LEU A 10 3.38 8.40 7.61
C LEU A 10 3.86 9.66 6.89
N ALA A 11 5.16 9.92 6.96
CA ALA A 11 5.77 11.05 6.25
C ALA A 11 5.74 10.80 4.73
N PRO A 12 5.16 11.71 3.91
CA PRO A 12 5.09 11.54 2.45
C PRO A 12 6.46 11.35 1.80
N SER A 13 7.51 11.93 2.38
CA SER A 13 8.89 11.82 1.92
C SER A 13 9.53 10.44 2.15
N GLN A 14 8.97 9.62 3.06
CA GLN A 14 9.50 8.30 3.41
C GLN A 14 8.65 7.15 2.86
N PHE A 15 7.37 7.43 2.64
CA PHE A 15 6.35 6.48 2.18
C PHE A 15 5.45 7.09 1.09
N PRO A 16 6.01 7.52 -0.06
CA PRO A 16 5.22 8.17 -1.12
C PRO A 16 4.12 7.28 -1.71
N MET A 17 4.32 5.95 -1.79
CA MET A 17 3.28 5.05 -2.30
C MET A 17 2.16 4.85 -1.27
N LEU A 18 2.50 4.60 0.00
CA LEU A 18 1.51 4.42 1.04
C LEU A 18 0.80 5.74 1.38
N PHE A 19 1.48 6.88 1.27
CA PHE A 19 0.83 8.19 1.41
C PHE A 19 -0.24 8.43 0.35
N ALA A 20 -0.08 7.87 -0.86
CA ALA A 20 -1.10 7.96 -1.90
C ALA A 20 -2.38 7.16 -1.56
N LEU A 21 -2.32 6.22 -0.62
CA LEU A 21 -3.49 5.57 -0.01
C LEU A 21 -4.15 6.54 0.98
N THR A 22 -4.67 7.66 0.47
CA THR A 22 -5.48 8.56 1.27
C THR A 22 -6.81 7.89 1.59
N PRO A 23 -7.34 8.00 2.83
CA PRO A 23 -8.58 7.31 3.22
C PRO A 23 -9.78 7.55 2.30
N TYR A 24 -9.81 8.69 1.60
CA TYR A 24 -10.89 9.13 0.72
C TYR A 24 -10.51 9.16 -0.77
N GLY A 25 -9.35 8.61 -1.13
CA GLY A 25 -8.82 8.69 -2.48
C GLY A 25 -8.43 7.33 -3.02
N ASP A 26 -8.78 7.12 -4.28
CA ASP A 26 -8.41 5.97 -5.06
C ASP A 26 -6.91 6.00 -5.40
N ALA A 27 -6.21 4.88 -5.17
CA ALA A 27 -4.80 4.73 -5.52
C ALA A 27 -4.60 3.56 -6.47
N MET A 28 -4.09 3.86 -7.68
CA MET A 28 -3.74 2.85 -8.69
C MET A 28 -2.23 2.74 -8.84
N PHE A 29 -1.72 1.52 -8.73
CA PHE A 29 -0.31 1.18 -8.92
C PHE A 29 -0.16 0.25 -10.13
N ASN A 30 0.73 0.63 -11.05
CA ASN A 30 1.11 -0.23 -12.17
C ASN A 30 2.25 -1.18 -11.78
N GLN A 31 2.55 -2.15 -12.65
CA GLN A 31 3.61 -3.15 -12.44
C GLN A 31 4.99 -2.56 -12.06
N ARG A 32 5.34 -1.35 -12.52
CA ARG A 32 6.61 -0.70 -12.15
C ARG A 32 6.58 -0.09 -10.75
N GLN A 33 5.39 0.24 -10.24
CA GLN A 33 5.18 0.82 -8.91
C GLN A 33 5.01 -0.25 -7.83
N ILE A 34 4.64 -1.48 -8.18
CA ILE A 34 4.44 -2.57 -7.22
C ILE A 34 5.70 -2.87 -6.38
N PRO A 35 6.91 -2.98 -6.95
CA PRO A 35 8.11 -3.24 -6.15
C PRO A 35 8.40 -2.11 -5.14
N LEU A 36 8.07 -0.87 -5.51
CA LEU A 36 8.24 0.31 -4.64
C LEU A 36 7.22 0.28 -3.49
N LEU A 37 5.97 -0.04 -3.78
CA LEU A 37 4.92 -0.23 -2.77
C LEU A 37 5.28 -1.37 -1.81
N GLN A 38 5.77 -2.49 -2.32
CA GLN A 38 6.20 -3.62 -1.49
C GLN A 38 7.40 -3.26 -0.60
N ALA A 39 8.36 -2.49 -1.11
CA ALA A 39 9.48 -1.99 -0.31
C ALA A 39 9.02 -1.04 0.82
N GLU A 40 7.98 -0.26 0.60
CA GLU A 40 7.35 0.57 1.64
C GLU A 40 6.59 -0.28 2.66
N LEU A 41 5.78 -1.25 2.23
CA LEU A 41 5.07 -2.19 3.10
C LEU A 41 6.02 -3.00 4.00
N ASN A 42 7.24 -3.28 3.53
CA ASN A 42 8.26 -3.98 4.32
C ASN A 42 8.96 -3.10 5.36
N ARG A 43 8.91 -1.76 5.19
CA ARG A 43 9.49 -0.78 6.12
C ARG A 43 8.46 -0.13 7.03
N LEU A 44 7.20 -0.58 6.97
CA LEU A 44 6.14 -0.05 7.81
C LEU A 44 6.49 -0.18 9.29
N PRO A 45 6.27 0.86 10.11
CA PRO A 45 6.43 0.75 11.56
C PRO A 45 5.47 -0.30 12.14
N ALA A 46 5.89 -1.02 13.19
CA ALA A 46 5.07 -2.03 13.85
C ALA A 46 3.69 -1.52 14.31
N ALA A 47 3.58 -0.22 14.62
CA ALA A 47 2.32 0.44 14.98
C ALA A 47 1.30 0.52 13.82
N CYS A 48 1.74 0.31 12.57
CA CYS A 48 0.92 0.28 11.36
C CYS A 48 0.60 -1.16 10.90
N GLU A 49 1.02 -2.18 11.65
CA GLU A 49 0.73 -3.57 11.33
C GLU A 49 -0.77 -3.91 11.45
N GLY A 50 -1.21 -4.90 10.68
CA GLY A 50 -2.57 -5.37 10.65
C GLY A 50 -2.81 -6.34 9.49
N GLU A 51 -3.96 -7.00 9.51
CA GLU A 51 -4.36 -7.97 8.47
C GLU A 51 -4.31 -7.37 7.06
N TRP A 52 -4.66 -6.09 6.93
CA TRP A 52 -4.61 -5.36 5.66
C TRP A 52 -3.20 -5.29 5.06
N VAL A 53 -2.14 -5.23 5.88
CA VAL A 53 -0.73 -5.19 5.40
C VAL A 53 -0.38 -6.51 4.74
N ALA A 54 -0.81 -7.62 5.33
CA ALA A 54 -0.61 -8.95 4.77
C ALA A 54 -1.36 -9.10 3.44
N GLN A 55 -2.62 -8.64 3.39
CA GLN A 55 -3.43 -8.62 2.17
C GLN A 55 -2.80 -7.74 1.07
N ALA A 56 -2.32 -6.54 1.42
CA ALA A 56 -1.65 -5.65 0.48
C ALA A 56 -0.37 -6.28 -0.10
N ARG A 57 0.42 -6.98 0.73
CA ARG A 57 1.61 -7.73 0.29
C ARG A 57 1.25 -8.87 -0.66
N GLU A 58 0.19 -9.62 -0.35
CA GLU A 58 -0.29 -10.70 -1.22
C GLU A 58 -0.72 -10.17 -2.59
N LEU A 59 -1.51 -9.09 -2.61
CA LEU A 59 -1.95 -8.44 -3.85
C LEU A 59 -0.77 -7.93 -4.68
N CYS A 60 0.27 -7.36 -4.05
CA CYS A 60 1.50 -6.99 -4.74
C CYS A 60 2.15 -8.20 -5.44
N GLN A 61 2.26 -9.34 -4.77
CA GLN A 61 2.85 -10.56 -5.35
C GLN A 61 2.03 -11.09 -6.53
N ILE A 62 0.70 -10.98 -6.49
CA ILE A 62 -0.17 -11.40 -7.60
C ILE A 62 0.10 -10.52 -8.82
N VAL A 63 0.16 -9.20 -8.63
CA VAL A 63 0.40 -8.25 -9.73
C VAL A 63 1.82 -8.40 -10.30
N GLU A 64 2.83 -8.67 -9.47
CA GLU A 64 4.21 -8.91 -9.95
C GLU A 64 4.34 -10.16 -10.82
N ARG A 65 3.56 -11.22 -10.55
CA ARG A 65 3.61 -12.48 -11.28
C ARG A 65 2.85 -12.45 -12.60
N GLY A 66 1.95 -11.49 -12.79
CA GLY A 66 1.17 -11.34 -14.02
C GLY A 66 1.73 -10.31 -14.98
N THR A 67 1.16 -10.27 -16.18
CA THR A 67 1.50 -9.28 -17.22
C THR A 67 0.34 -8.29 -17.36
N HIS A 68 0.63 -6.99 -17.45
CA HIS A 68 -0.37 -5.92 -17.61
C HIS A 68 -1.41 -5.83 -16.48
N LEU A 69 -1.04 -6.24 -15.27
CA LEU A 69 -1.87 -6.09 -14.09
C LEU A 69 -1.64 -4.74 -13.40
N TYR A 70 -2.71 -4.22 -12.80
CA TYR A 70 -2.71 -3.01 -11.98
C TYR A 70 -3.34 -3.35 -10.63
N LEU A 71 -2.81 -2.74 -9.56
CA LEU A 71 -3.40 -2.84 -8.24
C LEU A 71 -4.15 -1.54 -7.95
N TRP A 72 -5.44 -1.65 -7.66
CA TRP A 72 -6.28 -0.50 -7.32
C TRP A 72 -6.81 -0.67 -5.89
N PHE A 73 -6.49 0.30 -5.03
CA PHE A 73 -7.11 0.46 -3.73
C PHE A 73 -8.22 1.51 -3.84
N LEU A 74 -9.43 1.12 -3.45
CA LEU A 74 -10.60 2.00 -3.38
C LEU A 74 -10.74 2.53 -1.95
N GLY A 75 -10.81 3.85 -1.82
CA GLY A 75 -11.15 4.51 -0.56
C GLY A 75 -12.65 4.41 -0.26
N ASP A 76 -13.02 4.51 1.02
CA ASP A 76 -14.43 4.62 1.49
C ASP A 76 -14.71 6.03 2.01
#